data_AF-A0A2B9DWX1-F1
#
_entry.id   AF-A0A2B9DWX1-F1
#
_cell.length_a   1.000
_cell.length_b   1.000
_cell.length_c   1.000
_cell.angle_alpha   90.00
_cell.angle_beta   90.00
_cell.angle_gamma   90.00
#
_symmetry.space_group_name_H-M   'P 1'
#
loop_
_entity.id
_entity.type
_entity.pdbx_description
1 polymer ?
#
loop_
_entity_poly.entity_id
_entity_poly.type
_entity_poly.pdbx_seq_one_letter_code
_entity_poly.pdbx_strand_id
1 'polypeptide(L)'
;MDIREQVLTKYKEFNEFLDSISLDDLRKQFNRHELNEFVSVLYKFKLRSLAYDINQMTKQLKLEEFPQLLGVHRFPILREIDFMTEEKKIEFDKELVRFRVGNYLPYLGRYTDEIDKLEQFLLENGVIEKKYVVTCPCCGADEWLSSPLTLEQRNKLDTLLAKSEEDYCDAEEEFESIVDCICEECGFSPEYYEMRKYAREERVNYKELLKMKMERDKSLDNV
;
A
#
# COMPACT_ATOMS: atom_id res chain seq x y z
N MET A 1 39.60 19.33 -19.32
CA MET A 1 38.71 18.22 -19.68
C MET A 1 37.75 18.03 -18.53
N ASP A 2 36.45 18.04 -18.78
CA ASP A 2 35.42 17.95 -17.73
C ASP A 2 35.54 16.60 -16.99
N ILE A 3 35.40 16.58 -15.66
CA ILE A 3 35.42 15.33 -14.89
C ILE A 3 34.28 14.39 -15.31
N ARG A 4 33.14 14.94 -15.76
CA ARG A 4 32.01 14.18 -16.29
C ARG A 4 32.39 13.43 -17.56
N GLU A 5 33.07 14.10 -18.48
CA GLU A 5 33.58 13.49 -19.72
C GLU A 5 34.61 12.41 -19.39
N GLN A 6 35.52 12.66 -18.46
CA GLN A 6 36.50 11.67 -18.01
C GLN A 6 35.85 10.40 -17.46
N VAL A 7 34.84 10.53 -16.60
CA VAL A 7 34.09 9.39 -16.05
C VAL A 7 33.39 8.61 -17.16
N LEU A 8 32.69 9.29 -18.06
CA LEU A 8 31.97 8.64 -19.16
C LEU A 8 32.92 7.89 -20.09
N THR A 9 34.08 8.47 -20.42
CA THR A 9 35.12 7.80 -21.20
C THR A 9 35.60 6.53 -20.51
N LYS A 10 35.88 6.57 -19.20
CA LYS A 10 36.32 5.38 -18.46
C LYS A 10 35.26 4.29 -18.33
N TYR A 11 33.99 4.68 -18.18
CA TYR A 11 32.89 3.71 -18.23
C TYR A 11 32.80 3.02 -19.59
N LYS A 12 32.95 3.78 -20.67
CA LYS A 12 32.95 3.26 -22.03
C LYS A 12 34.14 2.32 -22.28
N GLU A 13 35.35 2.73 -21.91
CA GLU A 13 36.56 1.89 -22.03
C GLU A 13 36.42 0.56 -21.26
N PHE A 14 35.85 0.60 -20.05
CA PHE A 14 35.64 -0.61 -19.26
C PHE A 14 34.59 -1.52 -19.90
N ASN A 15 33.50 -0.96 -20.43
CA ASN A 15 32.49 -1.74 -21.13
C ASN A 15 33.05 -2.38 -22.41
N GLU A 16 33.80 -1.62 -23.22
CA GLU A 16 34.47 -2.13 -24.41
C GLU A 16 35.46 -3.25 -24.08
N PHE A 17 36.19 -3.13 -22.96
CA PHE A 17 37.02 -4.23 -22.46
C PHE A 17 36.20 -5.47 -22.13
N LEU A 18 35.09 -5.34 -21.39
CA LEU A 18 34.23 -6.47 -21.06
C LEU A 18 33.64 -7.13 -22.31
N ASP A 19 33.17 -6.33 -23.28
CA ASP A 19 32.63 -6.80 -24.56
C ASP A 19 33.69 -7.50 -25.42
N SER A 20 34.97 -7.15 -25.25
CA SER A 20 36.08 -7.81 -25.96
C SER A 20 36.39 -9.23 -25.43
N ILE A 21 35.85 -9.61 -24.27
CA ILE A 21 36.09 -10.93 -23.68
C ILE A 21 35.24 -11.99 -24.39
N SER A 22 35.91 -12.87 -25.13
CA SER A 22 35.29 -13.99 -25.83
C SER A 22 34.86 -15.11 -24.88
N LEU A 23 33.55 -15.36 -24.80
CA LEU A 23 32.99 -16.47 -24.02
C LEU A 23 33.45 -17.85 -24.54
N ASP A 24 33.68 -17.98 -25.84
CA ASP A 24 34.18 -19.21 -26.45
C ASP A 24 35.62 -19.49 -26.02
N ASP A 25 36.44 -18.46 -25.84
CA ASP A 25 37.82 -18.63 -25.38
C ASP A 25 37.87 -18.95 -23.89
N LEU A 26 36.98 -18.37 -23.08
CA LEU A 26 36.80 -18.77 -21.68
C LEU A 26 36.38 -20.25 -21.59
N ARG A 27 35.44 -20.69 -22.44
CA ARG A 27 34.98 -22.09 -22.47
C ARG A 27 36.08 -23.08 -22.87
N LYS A 28 37.01 -22.67 -23.74
CA LYS A 28 38.14 -23.52 -24.16
C LYS A 28 39.24 -23.61 -23.11
N GLN A 29 39.42 -22.56 -22.31
CA GLN A 29 40.53 -22.46 -21.35
C GLN A 29 40.18 -22.97 -19.95
N PHE A 30 38.91 -22.91 -19.55
CA PHE A 30 38.50 -23.24 -18.19
C PHE A 30 37.43 -24.34 -18.16
N ASN A 31 37.52 -25.21 -17.18
CA ASN A 31 36.48 -26.20 -16.90
C ASN A 31 35.33 -25.61 -16.07
N ARG A 32 34.24 -26.37 -15.92
CA ARG A 32 33.03 -25.93 -15.19
C ARG A 32 33.31 -25.49 -13.76
N HIS A 33 34.21 -26.17 -13.05
CA HIS A 33 34.54 -25.85 -11.66
C HIS A 33 35.27 -24.51 -11.58
N GLU A 34 36.29 -24.31 -12.41
CA GLU A 34 37.08 -23.07 -12.48
C GLU A 34 36.23 -21.86 -12.87
N LEU A 35 35.29 -22.03 -13.82
CA LEU A 35 34.35 -20.96 -14.19
C LEU A 35 33.44 -20.57 -13.02
N ASN A 36 32.96 -21.53 -12.23
CA ASN A 36 32.13 -21.26 -11.06
C ASN A 36 32.92 -20.56 -9.94
N GLU A 37 34.19 -20.94 -9.73
CA GLU A 37 35.07 -20.24 -8.80
C GLU A 37 35.31 -18.80 -9.26
N PHE A 38 35.57 -18.60 -10.57
CA PHE A 38 35.78 -17.27 -11.12
C PHE A 38 34.55 -16.38 -10.98
N VAL A 39 33.34 -16.89 -11.27
CA VAL A 39 32.08 -16.16 -11.03
C VAL A 39 31.92 -15.80 -9.55
N SER A 40 32.23 -16.72 -8.65
CA SER A 40 32.16 -16.47 -7.20
C SER A 40 33.13 -15.37 -6.76
N VAL A 41 34.29 -15.27 -7.40
CA VAL A 41 35.26 -14.18 -7.18
C VAL A 41 34.74 -12.86 -7.76
N LEU A 42 34.18 -12.86 -8.97
CA LEU A 42 33.60 -11.67 -9.59
C LEU A 42 32.50 -11.05 -8.71
N TYR A 43 31.62 -11.86 -8.12
CA TYR A 43 30.59 -11.37 -7.20
C TYR A 43 31.14 -10.77 -5.89
N LYS A 44 32.37 -11.10 -5.48
CA LYS A 44 33.01 -10.48 -4.32
C LYS A 44 33.47 -9.05 -4.62
N PHE A 45 33.74 -8.72 -5.88
CA PHE A 45 34.10 -7.37 -6.28
C PHE A 45 32.85 -6.49 -6.36
N LYS A 46 32.52 -5.83 -5.25
CA LYS A 46 31.47 -4.80 -5.22
C LYS A 46 31.95 -3.57 -5.99
N LEU A 47 31.47 -3.41 -7.22
CA LEU A 47 31.66 -2.17 -7.97
C LEU A 47 30.82 -1.07 -7.32
N ARG A 48 31.46 0.07 -7.01
CA ARG A 48 30.79 1.27 -6.54
C ARG A 48 29.86 1.78 -7.63
N SER A 49 28.59 2.03 -7.29
CA SER A 49 27.64 2.65 -8.22
C SER A 49 27.71 4.17 -8.10
N LEU A 50 28.50 4.80 -8.97
CA LEU A 50 28.61 6.26 -9.00
C LEU A 50 27.26 6.94 -9.28
N ALA A 51 26.41 6.33 -10.11
CA ALA A 51 25.07 6.84 -10.36
C ALA A 51 24.18 6.85 -9.11
N TYR A 52 24.27 5.82 -8.27
CA TYR A 52 23.58 5.79 -6.98
C TYR A 52 24.08 6.91 -6.08
N ASP A 53 25.39 7.07 -5.95
CA ASP A 53 25.97 8.11 -5.09
C ASP A 53 25.59 9.51 -5.55
N ILE A 54 25.64 9.78 -6.86
CA ILE A 54 25.18 11.06 -7.44
C ILE A 54 23.71 11.28 -7.11
N ASN A 55 22.85 10.26 -7.23
CA ASN A 55 21.44 10.39 -6.87
C ASN A 55 21.24 10.70 -5.38
N GLN A 56 21.99 10.06 -4.48
CA GLN A 56 21.93 10.38 -3.05
C GLN A 56 22.41 11.82 -2.78
N MET A 57 23.49 12.25 -3.42
CA MET A 57 23.97 13.63 -3.32
C MET A 57 22.92 14.62 -3.84
N THR A 58 22.31 14.37 -4.99
CA THR A 58 21.25 15.22 -5.56
C THR A 58 20.03 15.29 -4.63
N LYS A 59 19.64 14.18 -4.00
CA LYS A 59 18.57 14.19 -2.99
C LYS A 59 18.94 15.06 -1.80
N GLN A 60 20.18 14.95 -1.31
CA GLN A 60 20.65 15.78 -0.20
C GLN A 60 20.67 17.26 -0.57
N LEU A 61 21.23 17.60 -1.74
CA LEU A 61 21.22 18.97 -2.27
C LEU A 61 19.79 19.51 -2.41
N LYS A 62 18.85 18.69 -2.89
CA LYS A 62 17.43 19.08 -2.95
C LYS A 62 16.84 19.39 -1.57
N LEU A 63 17.25 18.69 -0.52
CA LEU A 63 16.80 18.97 0.85
C LEU A 63 17.46 20.24 1.42
N GLU A 64 18.70 20.53 1.03
CA GLU A 64 19.41 21.76 1.42
C GLU A 64 18.86 23.00 0.68
N GLU A 65 18.58 22.87 -0.62
CA GLU A 65 17.99 23.91 -1.47
C GLU A 65 16.52 24.18 -1.12
N PHE A 66 15.80 23.12 -0.72
CA PHE A 66 14.39 23.21 -0.36
C PHE A 66 14.12 22.59 1.02
N PRO A 67 14.55 23.24 2.13
CA PRO A 67 14.28 22.76 3.49
C PRO A 67 12.78 22.58 3.77
N GLN A 68 11.92 23.32 3.06
CA GLN A 68 10.47 23.16 3.07
C GLN A 68 9.97 21.80 2.57
N LEU A 69 10.82 20.91 2.05
CA LEU A 69 10.45 19.52 1.75
C LEU A 69 10.61 18.60 2.98
N LEU A 70 11.17 19.11 4.07
CA LEU A 70 11.35 18.42 5.34
C LEU A 70 10.18 18.62 6.30
N GLY A 71 9.09 19.30 5.92
CA GLY A 71 7.91 19.47 6.76
C GLY A 71 6.71 18.65 6.30
N VAL A 72 5.62 18.76 7.06
CA VAL A 72 4.30 18.29 6.65
C VAL A 72 3.68 19.33 5.72
N HIS A 73 3.46 18.99 4.45
CA HIS A 73 2.92 19.96 3.48
C HIS A 73 1.79 19.43 2.64
N ARG A 74 1.74 18.12 2.40
CA ARG A 74 0.78 17.51 1.48
C ARG A 74 -0.57 17.31 2.15
N PHE A 75 -0.55 17.09 3.46
CA PHE A 75 -1.70 17.07 4.34
C PHE A 75 -1.38 17.96 5.54
N PRO A 76 -1.49 19.30 5.42
CA PRO A 76 -1.12 20.24 6.48
C PRO A 76 -1.80 19.97 7.82
N ILE A 77 -2.99 19.34 7.79
CA ILE A 77 -3.73 18.94 8.97
C ILE A 77 -2.93 18.00 9.89
N LEU A 78 -2.00 17.20 9.36
CA LEU A 78 -1.18 16.30 10.19
C LEU A 78 -0.27 17.05 11.16
N ARG A 79 -0.04 18.36 10.96
CA ARG A 79 0.71 19.21 11.91
C ARG A 79 0.02 19.28 13.27
N GLU A 80 -1.31 19.16 13.30
CA GLU A 80 -2.14 19.27 14.50
C GLU A 80 -2.12 18.01 15.38
N ILE A 81 -1.54 16.90 14.89
CA ILE A 81 -1.39 15.68 15.68
C ILE A 81 -0.40 15.95 16.83
N ASP A 82 -0.81 15.80 18.08
CA ASP A 82 0.05 16.07 19.25
C ASP A 82 0.76 14.82 19.80
N PHE A 83 0.30 13.63 19.42
CA PHE A 83 0.81 12.34 19.87
C PHE A 83 1.85 11.69 18.91
N MET A 84 2.28 12.41 17.87
CA MET A 84 3.33 11.96 16.94
C MET A 84 4.50 12.95 16.94
N THR A 85 5.73 12.46 16.78
CA THR A 85 6.89 13.34 16.57
C THR A 85 6.83 13.99 15.18
N GLU A 86 7.51 15.12 14.99
CA GLU A 86 7.54 15.80 13.68
C GLU A 86 8.08 14.88 12.59
N GLU A 87 9.13 14.10 12.86
CA GLU A 87 9.70 13.15 11.90
C GLU A 87 8.67 12.11 11.46
N LYS A 88 7.86 11.61 12.39
CA LYS A 88 6.80 10.64 12.10
C LYS A 88 5.64 11.26 11.32
N LYS A 89 5.28 12.52 11.59
CA LYS A 89 4.29 13.24 10.79
C LYS A 89 4.77 13.44 9.35
N ILE A 90 6.04 13.78 9.16
CA ILE A 90 6.65 13.96 7.83
C ILE A 90 6.71 12.63 7.07
N GLU A 91 7.09 11.54 7.73
CA GLU A 91 7.07 10.19 7.16
C GLU A 91 5.65 9.83 6.70
N PHE A 92 4.66 10.08 7.57
CA PHE A 92 3.26 9.78 7.28
C PHE A 92 2.71 10.66 6.14
N ASP A 93 3.04 11.96 6.10
CA ASP A 93 2.69 12.88 5.00
C ASP A 93 3.18 12.33 3.64
N LYS A 94 4.43 11.86 3.59
CA LYS A 94 5.04 11.29 2.38
C LYS A 94 4.38 9.98 1.94
N GLU A 95 3.97 9.15 2.89
CA GLU A 95 3.29 7.89 2.58
C GLU A 95 1.86 8.14 2.11
N LEU A 96 1.11 9.04 2.75
CA LEU A 96 -0.26 9.39 2.34
C LEU A 96 -0.34 9.90 0.89
N VAL A 97 0.70 10.62 0.41
CA VAL A 97 0.80 11.09 -0.99
C VAL A 97 0.72 9.95 -2.01
N ARG A 98 1.11 8.73 -1.65
CA ARG A 98 1.06 7.57 -2.54
C ARG A 98 -0.36 7.08 -2.80
N PHE A 99 -1.31 7.47 -1.95
CA PHE A 99 -2.69 7.04 -2.04
C PHE A 99 -3.53 8.13 -2.69
N ARG A 100 -4.15 7.80 -3.84
CA ARG A 100 -5.11 8.68 -4.50
C ARG A 100 -6.44 8.65 -3.74
N VAL A 101 -7.23 9.70 -3.88
CA VAL A 101 -8.63 9.69 -3.44
C VAL A 101 -9.33 8.48 -4.05
N GLY A 102 -10.03 7.73 -3.22
CA GLY A 102 -10.67 6.47 -3.60
C GLY A 102 -9.85 5.21 -3.31
N ASN A 103 -8.55 5.31 -3.03
CA ASN A 103 -7.73 4.16 -2.67
C ASN A 103 -7.86 3.81 -1.19
N TYR A 104 -7.71 2.53 -0.87
CA TYR A 104 -7.70 2.04 0.51
C TYR A 104 -6.31 2.21 1.13
N LEU A 105 -6.30 2.59 2.40
CA LEU A 105 -5.09 2.66 3.21
C LEU A 105 -4.74 1.30 3.80
N PRO A 106 -3.45 0.98 3.94
CA PRO A 106 -2.99 -0.16 4.70
C PRO A 106 -3.17 0.09 6.20
N TYR A 107 -2.90 -0.95 6.99
CA TYR A 107 -2.88 -0.88 8.44
C TYR A 107 -1.98 0.26 8.97
N LEU A 108 -2.55 1.11 9.83
CA LEU A 108 -1.90 2.34 10.33
C LEU A 108 -0.84 2.08 11.42
N GLY A 109 -0.78 0.89 12.01
CA GLY A 109 0.18 0.56 13.08
C GLY A 109 1.66 0.58 12.67
N ARG A 110 1.97 0.81 11.39
CA ARG A 110 3.34 1.09 10.95
C ARG A 110 3.81 2.50 11.30
N TYR A 111 2.89 3.42 11.58
CA TYR A 111 3.19 4.85 11.76
C TYR A 111 3.18 5.29 13.22
N THR A 112 2.37 4.66 14.05
CA THR A 112 2.24 4.97 15.48
C THR A 112 1.69 3.76 16.24
N ASP A 113 2.06 3.66 17.51
CA ASP A 113 1.44 2.71 18.46
C ASP A 113 0.05 3.20 18.91
N GLU A 114 -0.26 4.49 18.73
CA GLU A 114 -1.55 5.12 19.06
C GLU A 114 -2.53 5.05 17.87
N ILE A 115 -2.77 3.84 17.38
CA ILE A 115 -3.50 3.56 16.13
C ILE A 115 -4.90 4.14 16.14
N ASP A 116 -5.65 3.90 17.22
CA ASP A 116 -7.05 4.34 17.34
C ASP A 116 -7.16 5.86 17.31
N LYS A 117 -6.21 6.57 17.94
CA LYS A 117 -6.16 8.04 17.91
C LYS A 117 -5.85 8.57 16.51
N LEU A 118 -4.93 7.93 15.79
CA LEU A 118 -4.62 8.33 14.43
C LEU A 118 -5.80 8.10 13.50
N GLU A 119 -6.45 6.94 13.58
CA GLU A 119 -7.65 6.65 12.79
C GLU A 119 -8.75 7.67 13.07
N GLN A 120 -9.05 7.92 14.36
CA GLN A 120 -10.06 8.90 14.76
C GLN A 120 -9.72 10.30 14.25
N PHE A 121 -8.48 10.74 14.41
CA PHE A 121 -8.02 12.04 13.92
C PHE A 121 -8.23 12.18 12.41
N LEU A 122 -7.85 11.17 11.63
CA LEU A 122 -7.99 11.20 10.16
C LEU A 122 -9.47 11.21 9.73
N LEU A 123 -10.35 10.53 10.48
CA LEU A 123 -11.79 10.50 10.23
C LEU A 123 -12.44 11.84 10.55
N GLU A 124 -12.16 12.41 11.73
CA GLU A 124 -12.71 13.69 12.18
C GLU A 124 -12.31 14.84 11.25
N ASN A 125 -11.09 14.78 10.71
CA ASN A 125 -10.57 15.76 9.76
C ASN A 125 -10.93 15.45 8.29
N GLY A 126 -11.72 14.41 8.03
CA GLY A 126 -12.18 14.06 6.69
C GLY A 126 -11.07 13.65 5.72
N VAL A 127 -9.90 13.26 6.23
CA VAL A 127 -8.79 12.73 5.43
C VAL A 127 -9.18 11.38 4.83
N ILE A 128 -9.88 10.57 5.63
CA ILE A 128 -10.36 9.24 5.27
C ILE A 128 -11.85 9.08 5.55
N GLU A 129 -12.44 8.01 5.03
CA GLU A 129 -13.76 7.50 5.39
C GLU A 129 -13.71 6.00 5.69
N LYS A 130 -14.61 5.53 6.56
CA LYS A 130 -14.81 4.09 6.80
C LYS A 130 -15.71 3.49 5.71
N LYS A 131 -15.28 2.36 5.17
CA LYS A 131 -16.09 1.42 4.40
C LYS A 131 -16.12 0.07 5.12
N TYR A 132 -17.12 -0.73 4.82
CA TYR A 132 -17.34 -2.02 5.45
C TYR A 132 -17.50 -3.09 4.39
N VAL A 133 -16.96 -4.28 4.61
CA VAL A 133 -17.25 -5.44 3.77
C VAL A 133 -17.78 -6.57 4.65
N VAL A 134 -18.82 -7.24 4.18
CA VAL A 134 -19.37 -8.42 4.85
C VAL A 134 -18.37 -9.55 4.69
N THR A 135 -18.00 -10.19 5.78
CA THR A 135 -17.05 -11.31 5.73
C THR A 135 -17.78 -12.64 5.84
N CYS A 136 -17.21 -13.69 5.25
CA CYS A 136 -17.87 -14.99 5.27
C CYS A 136 -18.00 -15.56 6.70
N PRO A 137 -19.21 -15.98 7.12
CA PRO A 137 -19.45 -16.56 8.46
C PRO A 137 -18.93 -18.01 8.60
N CYS A 138 -18.46 -18.63 7.51
CA CYS A 138 -18.04 -20.04 7.45
C CYS A 138 -16.52 -20.22 7.42
N CYS A 139 -15.82 -19.45 6.58
CA CYS A 139 -14.39 -19.63 6.26
C CYS A 139 -13.44 -18.74 7.11
N GLY A 140 -13.98 -17.93 8.03
CA GLY A 140 -13.20 -16.94 8.79
C GLY A 140 -13.19 -15.57 8.08
N ALA A 141 -12.95 -14.49 8.83
CA ALA A 141 -13.28 -13.11 8.44
C ALA A 141 -12.42 -12.49 7.32
N ASP A 142 -11.74 -13.29 6.49
CA ASP A 142 -10.82 -12.80 5.47
C ASP A 142 -11.45 -12.70 4.08
N GLU A 143 -12.41 -13.57 3.74
CA GLU A 143 -13.12 -13.55 2.45
C GLU A 143 -14.32 -12.60 2.46
N TRP A 144 -14.47 -11.81 1.39
CA TRP A 144 -15.48 -10.74 1.30
C TRP A 144 -16.69 -11.21 0.49
N LEU A 145 -17.87 -11.07 1.07
CA LEU A 145 -19.15 -11.43 0.45
C LEU A 145 -19.88 -10.23 -0.17
N SER A 146 -19.31 -9.03 -0.05
CA SER A 146 -19.91 -7.80 -0.57
C SER A 146 -18.86 -6.87 -1.16
N SER A 147 -19.31 -6.00 -2.06
CA SER A 147 -18.59 -4.77 -2.36
C SER A 147 -18.46 -3.87 -1.11
N PRO A 148 -17.50 -2.94 -1.06
CA PRO A 148 -17.34 -2.01 0.06
C PRO A 148 -18.57 -1.11 0.28
N LEU A 149 -19.18 -1.24 1.46
CA LEU A 149 -20.40 -0.59 1.91
C LEU A 149 -20.13 0.72 2.63
N THR A 150 -21.04 1.68 2.50
CA THR A 150 -21.13 2.83 3.42
C THR A 150 -21.68 2.41 4.78
N LEU A 151 -21.57 3.28 5.79
CA LEU A 151 -22.21 3.06 7.09
C LEU A 151 -23.74 2.91 6.96
N GLU A 152 -24.36 3.67 6.06
CA GLU A 152 -25.80 3.59 5.78
C GLU A 152 -26.18 2.22 5.21
N GLN A 153 -25.43 1.72 4.22
CA GLN A 153 -25.65 0.40 3.64
C GLN A 153 -25.41 -0.74 4.64
N ARG A 154 -24.37 -0.62 5.47
CA ARG A 154 -24.13 -1.56 6.58
C ARG A 154 -25.31 -1.58 7.55
N ASN A 155 -25.75 -0.43 8.03
CA ASN A 155 -26.87 -0.34 8.98
C ASN A 155 -28.17 -0.86 8.37
N LYS A 156 -28.37 -0.64 7.07
CA LYS A 156 -29.48 -1.19 6.30
C LYS A 156 -29.44 -2.72 6.26
N LEU A 157 -28.26 -3.31 6.00
CA LEU A 157 -28.07 -4.76 6.06
C LEU A 157 -28.32 -5.32 7.46
N ASP A 158 -27.78 -4.69 8.50
CA ASP A 158 -28.04 -5.09 9.90
C ASP A 158 -29.55 -5.09 10.21
N THR A 159 -30.27 -4.07 9.73
CA THR A 159 -31.72 -3.97 9.89
C THR A 159 -32.45 -5.10 9.14
N LEU A 160 -32.06 -5.38 7.88
CA LEU A 160 -32.62 -6.48 7.10
C LEU A 160 -32.44 -7.82 7.80
N LEU A 161 -31.23 -8.08 8.30
CA LEU A 161 -30.94 -9.36 8.95
C LEU A 161 -31.71 -9.53 10.27
N ALA A 162 -32.05 -8.43 10.94
CA ALA A 162 -32.81 -8.41 12.19
C ALA A 162 -34.34 -8.40 12.05
N LYS A 163 -34.92 -8.20 10.84
CA LYS A 163 -36.38 -8.12 10.64
C LYS A 163 -37.14 -9.33 11.18
N SER A 164 -38.38 -9.14 11.63
CA SER A 164 -39.31 -10.21 12.03
C SER A 164 -39.81 -11.03 10.84
N GLU A 165 -40.34 -12.22 11.13
CA GLU A 165 -40.89 -13.15 10.12
C GLU A 165 -42.16 -12.67 9.40
N GLU A 166 -42.67 -11.49 9.72
CA GLU A 166 -43.97 -11.00 9.23
C GLU A 166 -43.84 -9.87 8.19
N ASP A 167 -42.63 -9.38 7.89
CA ASP A 167 -42.37 -8.17 7.07
C ASP A 167 -41.59 -8.44 5.75
N TYR A 168 -41.86 -9.56 5.08
CA TYR A 168 -40.93 -10.18 4.12
C TYR A 168 -40.91 -9.70 2.67
N CYS A 169 -41.93 -9.00 2.16
CA CYS A 169 -42.17 -8.98 0.71
C CYS A 169 -41.02 -8.44 -0.17
N ASP A 170 -40.13 -7.58 0.33
CA ASP A 170 -39.02 -6.98 -0.47
C ASP A 170 -37.62 -7.19 0.15
N ALA A 171 -37.48 -8.03 1.19
CA ALA A 171 -36.25 -8.09 1.97
C ALA A 171 -35.11 -8.90 1.32
N GLU A 172 -35.46 -9.87 0.47
CA GLU A 172 -34.51 -10.77 -0.20
C GLU A 172 -33.79 -10.07 -1.35
N GLU A 173 -34.54 -9.41 -2.25
CA GLU A 173 -33.96 -8.61 -3.34
C GLU A 173 -33.04 -7.50 -2.81
N GLU A 174 -33.43 -6.86 -1.71
CA GLU A 174 -32.63 -5.81 -1.09
C GLU A 174 -31.34 -6.36 -0.48
N PHE A 175 -31.39 -7.56 0.11
CA PHE A 175 -30.22 -8.26 0.62
C PHE A 175 -29.25 -8.64 -0.51
N GLU A 176 -29.74 -9.24 -1.60
CA GLU A 176 -28.93 -9.65 -2.75
C GLU A 176 -28.26 -8.45 -3.45
N SER A 177 -28.85 -7.26 -3.36
CA SER A 177 -28.23 -6.03 -3.87
C SER A 177 -27.01 -5.55 -3.06
N ILE A 178 -26.83 -6.06 -1.83
CA ILE A 178 -25.76 -5.69 -0.91
C ILE A 178 -24.73 -6.82 -0.81
N VAL A 179 -25.18 -8.07 -0.73
CA VAL A 179 -24.35 -9.27 -0.53
C VAL A 179 -24.50 -10.17 -1.76
N ASP A 180 -23.51 -10.12 -2.65
CA ASP A 180 -23.59 -10.65 -4.01
C ASP A 180 -22.40 -11.56 -4.39
N CYS A 181 -21.47 -11.80 -3.47
CA CYS A 181 -20.25 -12.57 -3.73
C CYS A 181 -20.25 -13.93 -3.02
N ILE A 182 -19.63 -14.93 -3.66
CA ILE A 182 -19.45 -16.29 -3.13
C ILE A 182 -18.09 -16.36 -2.42
N CYS A 183 -17.97 -16.98 -1.22
CA CYS A 183 -16.67 -17.23 -0.59
C CYS A 183 -15.88 -18.23 -1.47
N GLU A 184 -14.74 -17.82 -1.99
CA GLU A 184 -13.89 -18.67 -2.84
C GLU A 184 -13.27 -19.84 -2.04
N GLU A 185 -13.03 -19.66 -0.74
CA GLU A 185 -12.40 -20.67 0.13
C GLU A 185 -13.32 -21.86 0.46
N CYS A 186 -14.62 -21.63 0.67
CA CYS A 186 -15.55 -22.70 1.06
C CYS A 186 -16.76 -22.89 0.12
N GLY A 187 -16.83 -22.10 -0.96
CA GLY A 187 -17.95 -22.14 -1.91
C GLY A 187 -19.27 -21.65 -1.33
N PHE A 188 -19.23 -20.95 -0.17
CA PHE A 188 -20.42 -20.44 0.48
C PHE A 188 -21.07 -19.35 -0.36
N SER A 189 -22.29 -19.62 -0.82
CA SER A 189 -23.15 -18.66 -1.51
C SER A 189 -24.12 -18.06 -0.49
N PRO A 190 -24.00 -16.76 -0.17
CA PRO A 190 -24.82 -16.15 0.86
C PRO A 190 -26.28 -16.04 0.42
N GLU A 191 -27.16 -16.83 1.04
CA GLU A 191 -28.62 -16.68 0.91
C GLU A 191 -29.19 -15.87 2.09
N TYR A 192 -30.23 -15.07 1.84
CA TYR A 192 -30.81 -14.16 2.84
C TYR A 192 -31.19 -14.87 4.15
N TYR A 193 -31.93 -15.98 4.07
CA TYR A 193 -32.38 -16.72 5.25
C TYR A 193 -31.22 -17.38 6.02
N GLU A 194 -30.20 -17.85 5.31
CA GLU A 194 -29.03 -18.45 5.93
C GLU A 194 -28.18 -17.39 6.64
N MET A 195 -27.96 -16.24 5.99
CA MET A 195 -27.26 -15.09 6.58
C MET A 195 -27.99 -14.54 7.81
N ARG A 196 -29.33 -14.58 7.82
CA ARG A 196 -30.11 -14.23 9.03
C ARG A 196 -29.88 -15.20 10.18
N LYS A 197 -29.80 -16.49 9.90
CA LYS A 197 -29.44 -17.49 10.91
C LYS A 197 -28.05 -17.20 11.48
N TYR A 198 -27.06 -16.94 10.61
CA TYR A 198 -25.72 -16.56 11.07
C TYR A 198 -25.70 -15.25 11.86
N ALA A 199 -26.52 -14.27 11.49
CA ALA A 199 -26.63 -13.00 12.23
C ALA A 199 -27.18 -13.22 13.64
N ARG A 200 -28.21 -14.06 13.80
CA ARG A 200 -28.77 -14.45 15.12
C ARG A 200 -27.78 -15.22 15.99
N GLU A 201 -26.85 -15.92 15.36
CA GLU A 201 -25.74 -16.62 16.01
C GLU A 201 -24.52 -15.71 16.25
N GLU A 202 -24.60 -14.41 15.96
CA GLU A 202 -23.49 -13.43 16.07
C GLU A 202 -22.26 -13.79 15.22
N ARG A 203 -22.50 -14.44 14.07
CA ARG A 203 -21.43 -14.92 13.16
C ARG A 203 -21.21 -14.03 11.94
N VAL A 204 -22.14 -13.14 11.63
CA VAL A 204 -21.97 -12.14 10.57
C VAL A 204 -21.05 -11.04 11.09
N ASN A 205 -19.94 -10.83 10.40
CA ASN A 205 -18.93 -9.84 10.76
C ASN A 205 -18.68 -8.88 9.60
N TYR A 206 -18.20 -7.70 9.97
CA TYR A 206 -17.78 -6.67 9.02
C TYR A 206 -16.30 -6.39 9.21
N LYS A 207 -15.56 -6.38 8.10
CA LYS A 207 -14.20 -5.86 8.08
C LYS A 207 -14.24 -4.38 7.74
N GLU A 208 -13.58 -3.57 8.57
CA GLU A 208 -13.47 -2.13 8.34
C GLU A 208 -12.31 -1.84 7.37
N LEU A 209 -12.58 -0.96 6.41
CA LEU A 209 -11.62 -0.48 5.44
C LEU A 209 -11.53 1.04 5.53
N LEU A 210 -10.31 1.57 5.53
CA LEU A 210 -10.07 3.01 5.53
C LEU A 210 -9.81 3.46 4.10
N LYS A 211 -10.64 4.36 3.58
CA LYS A 211 -10.55 4.85 2.20
C LYS A 211 -10.16 6.32 2.18
N MET A 212 -9.18 6.67 1.34
CA MET A 212 -8.74 8.05 1.16
C MET A 212 -9.85 8.91 0.57
N LYS A 213 -10.11 10.04 1.21
CA LYS A 213 -11.15 11.01 0.82
C LYS A 213 -10.58 12.38 0.48
N MET A 214 -9.49 12.79 1.13
CA MET A 214 -8.87 14.10 0.94
C MET A 214 -7.82 14.07 -0.17
N GLU A 215 -7.85 15.08 -1.04
CA GLU A 215 -6.75 15.33 -1.98
C GLU A 215 -5.56 15.96 -1.27
N ARG A 216 -4.35 15.54 -1.65
CA ARG A 216 -3.13 16.20 -1.20
C ARG A 216 -3.00 17.61 -1.76
N ASP A 217 -2.32 18.47 -1.01
CA ASP A 217 -1.86 19.76 -1.48
C ASP A 217 -0.79 19.59 -2.58
N LYS A 218 -1.01 20.24 -3.73
CA LYS A 218 -0.17 20.21 -4.94
C LYS A 218 0.66 21.48 -5.12
N SER A 219 0.58 22.44 -4.18
CA SER A 219 1.28 23.73 -4.26
C SER A 219 2.79 23.60 -4.43
N LEU A 220 3.39 22.52 -3.91
CA LEU A 220 4.82 22.22 -4.01
C LEU A 220 5.17 21.17 -5.08
N ASP A 221 4.29 20.90 -6.06
CA ASP A 221 4.57 19.89 -7.11
C ASP A 221 5.55 20.38 -8.18
N ASN A 222 5.60 21.69 -8.40
CA ASN A 222 6.39 22.33 -9.46
C ASN A 222 7.62 23.08 -8.90
N VAL A 223 8.05 22.73 -7.68
CA VAL A 223 9.22 23.29 -6.99
C VAL A 223 10.37 22.27 -7.02
#